data_AF-A0AAE9CZN0-F1
#
_entry.id   AF-A0AAE9CZN0-F1
#
_cell.length_a   1.000
_cell.length_b   1.000
_cell.length_c   1.000
_cell.angle_alpha   90.00
_cell.angle_beta   90.00
_cell.angle_gamma   90.00
#
_symmetry.space_group_name_H-M   'P 1'
#
loop_
_entity.id
_entity.type
_entity.pdbx_description
1 polymer ?
#
loop_
_entity_poly.entity_id
_entity_poly.type
_entity_poly.pdbx_seq_one_letter_code
_entity_poly.pdbx_strand_id
1 'polypeptide(L)'
;MKLFLLFAFLFSVAHGQKLINLNTLKGGNEVNQLNSYAPCGIYVSAASDNTATLQNIFVVQKDGTKTSLYDIKSKTSNGKMTPLVVIDTATLTTSLNTNVLKGLNGVIYLSLTAQYNNKNFNVYDVSSTFNFNLKPVTVETLTLFLNTYRGTNPLQSSIISQWNQDPSSSSYIYAGIPQDQTESKNTQIFSNPVVSDKFTQYFSNVEKFTLASTVAFYLRTSNGGPSFRVEPGSWNIGESTTSAYSTTGFFMRPQGKMDGTVTTVHIKRDTSYSGTSGANMLGSLENRGKVSVSYNDGASAYDDNTVPNPFFSPWSIPVIGENLKISATSGESGYYYVQYFVLQGGKKGSPTSGPGQIETTTKASGAPTVPNPGAPTVPNPGAPTVPNPGAPTVPGRVETTTKSSDSIKILFPILIFISFTWSV
;
A
#
# COMPACT_ATOMS: atom_id res chain seq x y z
N MET A 1 -34.74 36.52 29.64
CA MET A 1 -33.35 36.70 29.16
C MET A 1 -32.98 35.40 28.45
N LYS A 2 -33.34 35.19 27.17
CA LYS A 2 -32.56 35.50 25.94
C LYS A 2 -31.07 35.16 26.05
N LEU A 3 -30.57 34.46 25.02
CA LEU A 3 -29.17 34.08 24.70
C LEU A 3 -28.65 32.86 25.49
N PHE A 4 -28.25 31.72 24.90
CA PHE A 4 -27.49 31.53 23.67
C PHE A 4 -27.95 30.29 22.86
N LEU A 5 -28.16 30.51 21.57
CA LEU A 5 -28.27 29.52 20.48
C LEU A 5 -26.86 29.21 19.96
N LEU A 6 -26.74 28.06 19.30
CA LEU A 6 -25.63 27.64 18.42
C LEU A 6 -24.26 27.38 19.11
N PHE A 7 -23.86 26.12 19.19
CA PHE A 7 -22.77 25.55 18.38
C PHE A 7 -22.49 24.12 18.87
N ALA A 8 -22.76 23.13 17.99
CA ALA A 8 -22.07 21.83 17.89
C ALA A 8 -22.97 20.79 17.19
N PHE A 9 -23.57 21.12 16.04
CA PHE A 9 -23.58 20.13 14.96
C PHE A 9 -22.14 20.10 14.43
N LEU A 10 -21.28 19.35 15.14
CA LEU A 10 -20.09 18.80 14.53
C LEU A 10 -20.61 17.90 13.42
N PHE A 11 -20.64 18.45 12.20
CA PHE A 11 -20.76 17.65 11.00
C PHE A 11 -19.61 16.63 11.05
N SER A 12 -19.94 15.42 11.48
CA SER A 12 -19.14 14.25 11.18
C SER A 12 -19.03 14.23 9.66
N VAL A 13 -17.84 14.53 9.16
CA VAL A 13 -17.51 14.56 7.75
C VAL A 13 -17.86 13.17 7.21
N ALA A 14 -18.94 13.14 6.44
CA ALA A 14 -19.57 11.92 6.02
C ALA A 14 -18.70 11.24 4.95
N HIS A 15 -18.25 10.03 5.27
CA HIS A 15 -17.47 9.15 4.40
C HIS A 15 -18.29 8.82 3.13
N GLY A 16 -17.89 9.39 1.99
CA GLY A 16 -18.65 9.32 0.74
C GLY A 16 -18.30 8.13 -0.15
N GLN A 17 -17.05 7.64 -0.17
CA GLN A 17 -16.70 6.42 -0.89
C GLN A 17 -17.14 5.18 -0.14
N LYS A 18 -17.62 4.17 -0.87
CA LYS A 18 -18.09 2.91 -0.28
C LYS A 18 -17.73 1.73 -1.16
N LEU A 19 -17.37 0.63 -0.51
CA LEU A 19 -17.34 -0.69 -1.11
C LEU A 19 -18.54 -1.47 -0.55
N ILE A 20 -19.51 -1.76 -1.41
CA ILE A 20 -20.77 -2.42 -1.04
C ILE A 20 -20.73 -3.84 -1.56
N ASN A 21 -20.81 -4.83 -0.67
CA ASN A 21 -20.89 -6.23 -1.06
C ASN A 21 -22.29 -6.56 -1.60
N LEU A 22 -22.38 -7.17 -2.78
CA LEU A 22 -23.66 -7.49 -3.40
C LEU A 22 -24.53 -8.45 -2.57
N ASN A 23 -23.92 -9.28 -1.73
CA ASN A 23 -24.64 -10.18 -0.81
C ASN A 23 -25.31 -9.49 0.38
N THR A 24 -25.08 -8.18 0.56
CA THR A 24 -25.74 -7.38 1.60
C THR A 24 -27.00 -6.69 1.10
N LEU A 25 -27.28 -6.78 -0.21
CA LEU A 25 -28.46 -6.18 -0.81
C LEU A 25 -29.74 -6.90 -0.36
N LYS A 26 -30.81 -6.12 -0.22
CA LYS A 26 -32.15 -6.59 0.04
C LYS A 26 -32.92 -6.78 -1.26
N GLY A 27 -33.62 -7.90 -1.38
CA GLY A 27 -34.40 -8.27 -2.55
C GLY A 27 -35.88 -7.87 -2.43
N GLY A 28 -36.73 -8.47 -3.26
CA GLY A 28 -38.18 -8.32 -3.15
C GLY A 28 -38.71 -6.91 -3.45
N ASN A 29 -38.01 -6.18 -4.32
CA ASN A 29 -38.24 -4.78 -4.68
C ASN A 29 -37.97 -3.78 -3.54
N GLU A 30 -37.31 -4.20 -2.47
CA GLU A 30 -36.82 -3.25 -1.47
C GLU A 30 -35.82 -2.27 -2.09
N VAL A 31 -35.90 -1.02 -1.61
CA VAL A 31 -35.01 0.05 -2.05
C VAL A 31 -33.72 -0.01 -1.24
N ASN A 32 -32.61 -0.27 -1.92
CA ASN A 32 -31.28 -0.23 -1.35
C ASN A 32 -30.68 1.15 -1.64
N GLN A 33 -30.55 1.98 -0.61
CA GLN A 33 -30.07 3.36 -0.77
C GLN A 33 -28.57 3.38 -1.08
N LEU A 34 -28.20 4.06 -2.17
CA LEU A 34 -26.80 4.40 -2.45
C LEU A 34 -26.51 5.74 -1.80
N ASN A 35 -26.20 5.72 -0.50
CA ASN A 35 -25.86 6.91 0.30
C ASN A 35 -24.52 7.52 -0.18
N SER A 36 -24.54 8.18 -1.34
CA SER A 36 -23.39 8.78 -2.01
C SER A 36 -23.66 10.25 -2.33
N TYR A 37 -22.58 11.02 -2.35
CA TYR A 37 -22.58 12.40 -2.82
C TYR A 37 -22.53 12.41 -4.34
N ALA A 38 -23.52 13.01 -4.99
CA ALA A 38 -23.49 13.23 -6.42
C ALA A 38 -22.77 14.54 -6.77
N PRO A 39 -22.04 14.61 -7.91
CA PRO A 39 -21.87 13.52 -8.86
C PRO A 39 -20.90 12.44 -8.38
N CYS A 40 -21.15 11.18 -8.75
CA CYS A 40 -20.27 10.04 -8.46
C CYS A 40 -20.27 8.99 -9.59
N GLY A 41 -19.27 8.12 -9.58
CA GLY A 41 -19.20 6.95 -10.44
C GLY A 41 -19.52 5.67 -9.70
N ILE A 42 -20.40 4.84 -10.28
CA ILE A 42 -20.69 3.48 -9.84
C ILE A 42 -19.88 2.49 -10.68
N TYR A 43 -19.02 1.72 -10.03
CA TYR A 43 -18.23 0.65 -10.64
C TYR A 43 -18.69 -0.70 -10.08
N VAL A 44 -18.82 -1.71 -10.93
CA VAL A 44 -19.29 -3.06 -10.53
C VAL A 44 -18.24 -4.11 -10.89
N SER A 45 -17.60 -4.68 -9.87
CA SER A 45 -16.75 -5.88 -10.04
C SER A 45 -17.54 -7.07 -9.51
N ALA A 46 -17.85 -8.02 -10.38
CA ALA A 46 -18.63 -9.20 -10.01
C ALA A 46 -18.24 -10.38 -10.91
N ALA A 47 -16.94 -10.69 -10.92
CA ALA A 47 -16.33 -11.61 -11.87
C ALA A 47 -16.92 -13.02 -11.80
N SER A 48 -17.19 -13.51 -10.58
CA SER A 48 -17.70 -14.86 -10.33
C SER A 48 -19.21 -14.95 -10.16
N ASP A 49 -19.95 -13.85 -10.30
CA ASP A 49 -21.40 -13.86 -10.15
C ASP A 49 -22.13 -14.19 -11.46
N ASN A 50 -23.29 -14.84 -11.31
CA ASN A 50 -24.09 -15.28 -12.45
C ASN A 50 -24.65 -14.08 -13.25
N THR A 51 -24.47 -14.12 -14.57
CA THR A 51 -24.90 -13.06 -15.49
C THR A 51 -26.40 -12.79 -15.42
N ALA A 52 -27.24 -13.83 -15.42
CA ALA A 52 -28.70 -13.66 -15.36
C ALA A 52 -29.14 -13.02 -14.04
N THR A 53 -28.48 -13.36 -12.92
CA THR A 53 -28.74 -12.69 -11.63
C THR A 53 -28.40 -11.20 -11.69
N LEU A 54 -27.21 -10.84 -12.20
CA LEU A 54 -26.78 -9.45 -12.31
C LEU A 54 -27.64 -8.61 -13.26
N GLN A 55 -28.20 -9.21 -14.31
CA GLN A 55 -29.14 -8.56 -15.24
C GLN A 55 -30.48 -8.18 -14.58
N ASN A 56 -30.82 -8.80 -13.44
CA ASN A 56 -32.06 -8.55 -12.70
C ASN A 56 -31.87 -7.60 -11.50
N ILE A 57 -30.68 -7.00 -11.34
CA ILE A 57 -30.39 -6.01 -10.29
C ILE A 57 -30.10 -4.68 -10.97
N PHE A 58 -30.85 -3.64 -10.61
CA PHE A 58 -30.84 -2.36 -11.33
C PHE A 58 -30.41 -1.22 -10.43
N VAL A 59 -29.51 -0.38 -10.96
CA VAL A 59 -29.38 1.01 -10.51
C VAL A 59 -30.52 1.80 -11.16
N VAL A 60 -31.30 2.50 -10.35
CA VAL A 60 -32.38 3.41 -10.77
C VAL A 60 -31.98 4.82 -10.43
N GLN A 61 -31.80 5.66 -11.45
CA GLN A 61 -31.50 7.08 -11.28
C GLN A 61 -32.78 7.91 -11.07
N LYS A 62 -32.62 9.17 -10.63
CA LYS A 62 -33.74 10.09 -10.33
C LYS A 62 -34.72 10.28 -11.50
N ASP A 63 -34.23 10.25 -12.72
CA ASP A 63 -35.02 10.35 -13.96
C ASP A 63 -35.81 9.07 -14.29
N GLY A 64 -35.67 8.01 -13.47
CA GLY A 64 -36.29 6.71 -13.66
C GLY A 64 -35.47 5.76 -14.56
N THR A 65 -34.34 6.20 -15.11
CA THR A 65 -33.48 5.37 -15.94
C THR A 65 -32.95 4.19 -15.15
N LYS A 66 -33.14 2.98 -15.69
CA LYS A 66 -32.66 1.73 -15.11
C LYS A 66 -31.44 1.23 -15.88
N THR A 67 -30.38 0.87 -15.17
CA THR A 67 -29.20 0.19 -15.74
C THR A 67 -28.91 -1.04 -14.90
N SER A 68 -28.78 -2.22 -15.52
CA SER A 68 -28.50 -3.44 -14.77
C SER A 68 -27.04 -3.47 -14.28
N LEU A 69 -26.77 -4.18 -13.18
CA LEU A 69 -25.39 -4.35 -12.70
C LEU A 69 -24.51 -5.06 -13.73
N TYR A 70 -25.09 -5.95 -14.55
CA TYR A 70 -24.39 -6.57 -15.68
C TYR A 70 -23.94 -5.53 -16.70
N ASP A 71 -24.80 -4.58 -17.08
CA ASP A 71 -24.49 -3.55 -18.08
C ASP A 71 -23.43 -2.56 -17.60
N ILE A 72 -23.31 -2.36 -16.28
CA ILE A 72 -22.23 -1.55 -15.69
C ILE A 72 -20.93 -2.35 -15.71
N LYS A 73 -20.95 -3.61 -15.25
CA LYS A 73 -19.79 -4.51 -15.25
C LYS A 73 -19.21 -4.72 -16.65
N SER A 74 -20.06 -4.88 -17.66
CA SER A 74 -19.66 -5.17 -19.04
C SER A 74 -18.89 -4.03 -19.72
N LYS A 75 -18.93 -2.81 -19.16
CA LYS A 75 -18.12 -1.66 -19.61
C LYS A 75 -16.69 -1.70 -19.08
N THR A 76 -16.07 -2.87 -19.17
CA THR A 76 -14.68 -3.12 -18.75
C THR A 76 -13.87 -3.55 -19.97
N SER A 77 -12.72 -2.91 -20.19
CA SER A 77 -11.83 -3.21 -21.31
C SER A 77 -10.39 -3.30 -20.82
N ASN A 78 -9.73 -4.45 -21.06
CA ASN A 78 -8.37 -4.73 -20.59
C ASN A 78 -8.20 -4.44 -19.08
N GLY A 79 -9.16 -4.93 -18.27
CA GLY A 79 -9.27 -4.66 -16.84
C GLY A 79 -9.80 -3.27 -16.48
N LYS A 80 -9.64 -2.23 -17.31
CA LYS A 80 -10.07 -0.87 -16.98
C LYS A 80 -11.59 -0.74 -17.04
N MET A 81 -12.20 -0.27 -15.96
CA MET A 81 -13.64 -0.13 -15.80
C MET A 81 -14.11 1.28 -16.18
N THR A 82 -15.30 1.38 -16.76
CA THR A 82 -16.01 2.65 -16.99
C THR A 82 -17.21 2.74 -16.05
N PRO A 83 -17.37 3.83 -15.28
CA PRO A 83 -18.47 3.93 -14.33
C PRO A 83 -19.81 4.18 -15.02
N LEU A 84 -20.90 3.81 -14.35
CA LEU A 84 -22.17 4.52 -14.51
C LEU A 84 -22.11 5.82 -13.71
N VAL A 85 -22.35 6.95 -14.38
CA VAL A 85 -22.34 8.26 -13.74
C VAL A 85 -23.71 8.54 -13.11
N VAL A 86 -23.70 8.96 -11.86
CA VAL A 86 -24.88 9.45 -11.13
C VAL A 86 -24.69 10.94 -10.89
N ILE A 87 -25.62 11.76 -11.37
CA ILE A 87 -25.56 13.23 -11.29
C ILE A 87 -26.38 13.82 -10.13
N ASP A 88 -27.34 13.09 -9.59
CA ASP A 88 -28.25 13.57 -8.54
C ASP A 88 -28.48 12.50 -7.47
N THR A 89 -29.39 11.55 -7.71
CA THR A 89 -29.61 10.40 -6.80
C THR A 89 -29.74 9.11 -7.59
N ALA A 90 -29.34 8.02 -6.95
CA ALA A 90 -29.53 6.68 -7.46
C ALA A 90 -29.84 5.70 -6.33
N THR A 91 -30.61 4.66 -6.65
CA THR A 91 -30.93 3.56 -5.73
C THR A 91 -30.71 2.23 -6.42
N LEU A 92 -30.59 1.15 -5.64
CA LEU A 92 -30.57 -0.21 -6.15
C LEU A 92 -31.90 -0.91 -5.85
N THR A 93 -32.43 -1.62 -6.85
CA THR A 93 -33.63 -2.44 -6.69
C THR A 93 -33.54 -3.73 -7.51
N THR A 94 -34.25 -4.75 -7.06
CA THR A 94 -34.37 -6.04 -7.74
C THR A 94 -35.61 -6.78 -7.25
N SER A 95 -36.28 -7.51 -8.14
CA SER A 95 -37.39 -8.41 -7.77
C SER A 95 -36.90 -9.75 -7.22
N LEU A 96 -35.60 -10.05 -7.34
CA LEU A 96 -35.00 -11.28 -6.82
C LEU A 96 -35.15 -11.38 -5.31
N ASN A 97 -35.27 -12.60 -4.78
CA ASN A 97 -35.34 -12.83 -3.34
C ASN A 97 -33.98 -12.52 -2.68
N THR A 98 -33.99 -11.95 -1.47
CA THR A 98 -32.78 -11.68 -0.68
C THR A 98 -31.86 -12.90 -0.52
N ASN A 99 -32.41 -14.11 -0.45
CA ASN A 99 -31.62 -15.34 -0.36
C ASN A 99 -30.82 -15.64 -1.64
N VAL A 100 -31.31 -15.22 -2.82
CA VAL A 100 -30.53 -15.30 -4.06
C VAL A 100 -29.36 -14.32 -4.00
N LEU A 101 -29.60 -13.11 -3.49
CA LEU A 101 -28.57 -12.07 -3.37
C LEU A 101 -27.45 -12.48 -2.41
N LYS A 102 -27.76 -13.17 -1.31
CA LYS A 102 -26.75 -13.69 -0.36
C LYS A 102 -25.67 -14.58 -0.99
N GLY A 103 -25.95 -15.19 -2.15
CA GLY A 103 -24.98 -16.00 -2.90
C GLY A 103 -24.00 -15.21 -3.75
N LEU A 104 -24.17 -13.89 -3.89
CA LEU A 104 -23.30 -13.04 -4.70
C LEU A 104 -21.96 -12.76 -4.01
N ASN A 105 -20.93 -12.55 -4.80
CA ASN A 105 -19.54 -12.34 -4.35
C ASN A 105 -18.97 -11.01 -4.85
N GLY A 106 -19.68 -10.35 -5.76
CA GLY A 106 -19.30 -9.08 -6.33
C GLY A 106 -19.41 -7.92 -5.33
N VAL A 107 -18.86 -6.80 -5.76
CA VAL A 107 -18.87 -5.53 -5.04
C VAL A 107 -19.25 -4.39 -5.97
N ILE A 108 -19.84 -3.37 -5.38
CA ILE A 108 -20.02 -2.05 -5.98
C ILE A 108 -19.04 -1.11 -5.30
N TYR A 109 -18.23 -0.42 -6.10
CA TYR A 109 -17.47 0.72 -5.63
C TYR A 109 -18.18 2.01 -6.04
N LEU A 110 -18.50 2.82 -5.03
CA LEU A 110 -19.02 4.18 -5.20
C LEU A 110 -17.87 5.16 -5.01
N SER A 111 -17.53 5.92 -6.06
CA SER A 111 -16.50 6.94 -5.96
C SER A 111 -17.00 8.18 -5.24
N LEU A 112 -16.07 8.99 -4.73
CA LEU A 112 -16.34 10.37 -4.38
C LEU A 112 -16.55 11.25 -5.60
N THR A 113 -17.16 12.42 -5.39
CA THR A 113 -17.18 13.51 -6.37
C THR A 113 -15.79 13.97 -6.76
N ALA A 114 -14.87 14.09 -5.79
CA ALA A 114 -13.47 14.45 -6.07
C ALA A 114 -12.78 13.42 -6.97
N GLN A 115 -13.03 12.13 -6.75
CA GLN A 115 -12.48 11.05 -7.57
C GLN A 115 -13.11 11.01 -8.96
N TYR A 116 -14.43 11.21 -9.06
CA TYR A 116 -15.13 11.30 -10.34
C TYR A 116 -14.62 12.47 -11.20
N ASN A 117 -14.38 13.62 -10.58
CA ASN A 117 -13.85 14.81 -11.26
C ASN A 117 -12.34 14.71 -11.57
N ASN A 118 -11.63 13.74 -10.97
CA ASN A 118 -10.20 13.56 -11.19
C ASN A 118 -9.95 12.71 -12.45
N LYS A 119 -9.39 13.35 -13.48
CA LYS A 119 -9.03 12.69 -14.76
C LYS A 119 -7.96 11.61 -14.63
N ASN A 120 -7.24 11.57 -13.50
CA ASN A 120 -6.21 10.59 -13.18
C ASN A 120 -6.69 9.57 -12.15
N PHE A 121 -7.99 9.51 -11.85
CA PHE A 121 -8.58 8.40 -11.11
C PHE A 121 -8.92 7.26 -12.08
N ASN A 122 -8.49 6.05 -11.75
CA ASN A 122 -8.78 4.86 -12.54
C ASN A 122 -9.30 3.74 -11.64
N VAL A 123 -10.17 2.90 -12.17
CA VAL A 123 -10.62 1.67 -11.51
C VAL A 123 -10.42 0.50 -12.46
N TYR A 124 -9.84 -0.59 -11.95
CA TYR A 124 -9.57 -1.82 -12.70
C TYR A 124 -10.24 -3.02 -12.01
N ASP A 125 -10.74 -3.96 -12.81
CA ASP A 125 -11.24 -5.26 -12.39
C ASP A 125 -10.20 -6.34 -12.70
N VAL A 126 -9.74 -7.03 -11.65
CA VAL A 126 -8.78 -8.14 -11.73
C VAL A 126 -9.53 -9.45 -11.92
N SER A 127 -10.24 -9.55 -13.05
CA SER A 127 -10.98 -10.76 -13.46
C SER A 127 -10.28 -11.57 -14.54
N SER A 128 -9.24 -10.99 -15.17
CA SER A 128 -8.39 -11.62 -16.18
C SER A 128 -7.00 -10.99 -16.16
N THR A 129 -6.06 -11.59 -16.90
CA THR A 129 -4.73 -11.00 -17.08
C THR A 129 -4.78 -9.71 -17.88
N PHE A 130 -4.08 -8.67 -17.43
CA PHE A 130 -3.80 -7.47 -18.23
C PHE A 130 -2.45 -6.84 -17.88
N ASN A 131 -1.92 -6.04 -18.81
CA ASN A 131 -0.75 -5.20 -18.57
C ASN A 131 -1.23 -3.81 -18.16
N PHE A 132 -0.96 -3.45 -16.91
CA PHE A 132 -1.18 -2.12 -16.38
C PHE A 132 -0.05 -1.20 -16.84
N ASN A 133 -0.41 -0.10 -17.49
CA ASN A 133 0.52 0.90 -17.96
C ASN A 133 -0.06 2.27 -17.70
N LEU A 134 0.64 3.08 -16.90
CA LEU A 134 0.31 4.48 -16.74
C LEU A 134 0.98 5.29 -17.85
N LYS A 135 0.26 6.29 -18.35
CA LYS A 135 0.88 7.28 -19.22
C LYS A 135 1.88 8.09 -18.39
N PRO A 136 3.01 8.52 -18.97
CA PRO A 136 3.93 9.43 -18.29
C PRO A 136 3.21 10.77 -18.04
N VAL A 137 2.63 10.90 -16.86
CA VAL A 137 1.95 12.10 -16.38
C VAL A 137 2.71 12.64 -15.18
N THR A 138 2.91 13.95 -15.13
CA THR A 138 3.61 14.62 -14.03
C THR A 138 2.73 14.78 -12.78
N VAL A 139 1.44 14.48 -12.90
CA VAL A 139 0.43 14.63 -11.85
C VAL A 139 0.21 13.32 -11.10
N GLU A 140 -0.20 13.42 -9.84
CA GLU A 140 -0.56 12.25 -9.03
C GLU A 140 -1.70 11.47 -9.68
N THR A 141 -1.51 10.16 -9.78
CA THR A 141 -2.49 9.21 -10.31
C THR A 141 -2.91 8.24 -9.22
N LEU A 142 -4.23 8.10 -9.05
CA LEU A 142 -4.85 7.17 -8.12
C LEU A 142 -5.53 6.05 -8.91
N THR A 143 -5.15 4.81 -8.66
CA THR A 143 -5.75 3.64 -9.31
C THR A 143 -6.27 2.66 -8.28
N LEU A 144 -7.56 2.34 -8.32
CA LEU A 144 -8.19 1.28 -7.53
C LEU A 144 -8.22 -0.02 -8.35
N PHE A 145 -7.90 -1.14 -7.71
CA PHE A 145 -8.05 -2.47 -8.25
C PHE A 145 -9.07 -3.25 -7.41
N LEU A 146 -10.05 -3.85 -8.08
CA LEU A 146 -11.07 -4.70 -7.48
C LEU A 146 -10.83 -6.15 -7.94
N ASN A 147 -10.83 -7.10 -7.01
CA ASN A 147 -10.72 -8.52 -7.31
C ASN A 147 -11.88 -9.28 -6.67
N THR A 148 -12.87 -9.60 -7.49
CA THR A 148 -14.00 -10.46 -7.10
C THR A 148 -13.95 -11.83 -7.78
N TYR A 149 -12.81 -12.19 -8.35
CA TYR A 149 -12.60 -13.48 -8.98
C TYR A 149 -12.34 -14.55 -7.91
N ARG A 150 -13.27 -15.50 -7.79
CA ARG A 150 -13.29 -16.57 -6.79
C ARG A 150 -12.61 -17.85 -7.26
N GLY A 151 -12.08 -17.88 -8.48
CA GLY A 151 -11.43 -19.07 -9.06
C GLY A 151 -9.99 -19.31 -8.60
N THR A 152 -9.47 -18.53 -7.64
CA THR A 152 -8.09 -18.65 -7.15
C THR A 152 -8.03 -19.42 -5.83
N ASN A 153 -6.85 -19.98 -5.55
CA ASN A 153 -6.52 -20.51 -4.23
C ASN A 153 -5.20 -19.87 -3.76
N PRO A 154 -5.19 -19.02 -2.72
CA PRO A 154 -6.34 -18.56 -1.92
C PRO A 154 -7.36 -17.76 -2.73
N LEU A 155 -8.61 -17.71 -2.28
CA LEU A 155 -9.68 -16.94 -2.92
C LEU A 155 -9.29 -15.46 -3.05
N GLN A 156 -9.73 -14.79 -4.13
CA GLN A 156 -9.54 -13.36 -4.36
C GLN A 156 -8.07 -12.92 -4.26
N SER A 157 -7.19 -13.68 -4.92
CA SER A 157 -5.76 -13.38 -4.96
C SER A 157 -5.36 -12.78 -6.30
N SER A 158 -4.44 -11.83 -6.26
CA SER A 158 -3.87 -11.18 -7.46
C SER A 158 -2.35 -11.34 -7.46
N ILE A 159 -1.77 -11.65 -8.62
CA ILE A 159 -0.32 -11.63 -8.83
C ILE A 159 0.05 -10.32 -9.50
N ILE A 160 1.09 -9.66 -8.99
CA ILE A 160 1.78 -8.54 -9.63
C ILE A 160 3.16 -9.03 -10.08
N SER A 161 3.51 -8.77 -11.33
CA SER A 161 4.78 -9.21 -11.93
C SER A 161 5.24 -8.27 -13.03
N GLN A 162 6.47 -8.45 -13.51
CA GLN A 162 7.04 -7.65 -14.61
C GLN A 162 6.99 -6.14 -14.31
N TRP A 163 7.28 -5.78 -13.05
CA TRP A 163 7.33 -4.39 -12.63
C TRP A 163 8.46 -3.67 -13.35
N ASN A 164 8.13 -2.55 -13.96
CA ASN A 164 9.07 -1.65 -14.57
C ASN A 164 8.65 -0.22 -14.24
N GLN A 165 9.58 0.57 -13.73
CA GLN A 165 9.29 1.88 -13.16
C GLN A 165 10.47 2.82 -13.43
N ASP A 166 10.18 4.06 -13.79
CA ASP A 166 11.21 5.10 -13.90
C ASP A 166 11.78 5.47 -12.52
N PRO A 167 13.11 5.59 -12.34
CA PRO A 167 13.71 5.95 -11.05
C PRO A 167 13.24 7.29 -10.46
N SER A 168 12.75 8.20 -11.29
CA SER A 168 12.19 9.51 -10.86
C SER A 168 10.73 9.44 -10.40
N SER A 169 10.08 8.28 -10.55
CA SER A 169 8.69 8.06 -10.15
C SER A 169 8.58 7.39 -8.78
N SER A 170 7.46 7.62 -8.11
CA SER A 170 7.13 6.96 -6.85
C SER A 170 5.81 6.19 -6.98
N SER A 171 5.76 5.03 -6.35
CA SER A 171 4.63 4.12 -6.36
C SER A 171 4.35 3.62 -4.95
N TYR A 172 3.10 3.70 -4.51
CA TYR A 172 2.66 3.26 -3.19
C TYR A 172 1.40 2.41 -3.33
N ILE A 173 1.46 1.15 -2.89
CA ILE A 173 0.31 0.24 -2.85
C ILE A 173 -0.23 0.21 -1.43
N TYR A 174 -1.55 0.24 -1.31
CA TYR A 174 -2.28 0.18 -0.06
C TYR A 174 -3.39 -0.88 -0.14
N ALA A 175 -3.67 -1.53 0.98
CA ALA A 175 -4.80 -2.45 1.08
C ALA A 175 -6.12 -1.67 1.22
N GLY A 176 -7.20 -2.20 0.66
CA GLY A 176 -8.54 -1.64 0.74
C GLY A 176 -8.87 -0.64 -0.36
N ILE A 177 -9.65 0.38 -0.01
CA ILE A 177 -10.09 1.45 -0.92
C ILE A 177 -9.50 2.80 -0.51
N PRO A 178 -9.21 3.70 -1.46
CA PRO A 178 -8.66 5.01 -1.15
C PRO A 178 -9.65 5.82 -0.33
N GLN A 179 -9.16 6.51 0.71
CA GLN A 179 -9.92 7.43 1.54
C GLN A 179 -9.81 8.87 1.03
N ASP A 180 -10.69 9.78 1.50
CA ASP A 180 -10.64 11.22 1.15
C ASP A 180 -9.55 11.99 1.92
N GLN A 181 -8.78 11.27 2.72
CA GLN A 181 -7.72 11.82 3.54
C GLN A 181 -6.37 11.49 2.92
N THR A 182 -5.39 12.35 3.18
CA THR A 182 -4.00 12.04 2.88
C THR A 182 -3.61 10.77 3.64
N GLU A 183 -2.92 9.86 2.96
CA GLU A 183 -2.44 8.65 3.60
C GLU A 183 -1.44 9.00 4.70
N SER A 184 -1.67 8.44 5.88
CA SER A 184 -0.73 8.58 6.99
C SER A 184 0.65 8.03 6.60
N LYS A 185 1.70 8.59 7.21
CA LYS A 185 3.07 8.16 6.94
C LYS A 185 3.24 6.66 7.23
N ASN A 186 3.93 5.96 6.34
CA ASN A 186 4.31 4.55 6.47
C ASN A 186 3.12 3.57 6.59
N THR A 187 1.98 3.85 5.98
CA THR A 187 0.82 2.94 5.95
C THR A 187 0.71 2.13 4.65
N GLN A 188 1.56 2.42 3.66
CA GLN A 188 1.62 1.64 2.43
C GLN A 188 2.12 0.23 2.71
N ILE A 189 1.51 -0.77 2.07
CA ILE A 189 1.94 -2.17 2.17
C ILE A 189 3.17 -2.46 1.29
N PHE A 190 3.37 -1.65 0.24
CA PHE A 190 4.51 -1.71 -0.64
C PHE A 190 4.81 -0.33 -1.22
N SER A 191 6.09 0.03 -1.35
CA SER A 191 6.50 1.18 -2.16
C SER A 191 7.76 0.93 -2.98
N ASN A 192 7.86 1.63 -4.10
CA ASN A 192 9.12 1.81 -4.80
C ASN A 192 9.20 3.29 -5.20
N PRO A 193 10.15 4.10 -4.68
CA PRO A 193 11.25 3.73 -3.78
C PRO A 193 10.86 3.11 -2.43
N VAL A 194 11.74 2.29 -1.88
CA VAL A 194 11.61 1.67 -0.56
C VAL A 194 12.17 2.60 0.50
N VAL A 195 11.44 2.79 1.60
CA VAL A 195 11.88 3.54 2.78
C VAL A 195 12.53 2.59 3.78
N SER A 196 13.76 2.89 4.20
CA SER A 196 14.43 2.25 5.34
C SER A 196 14.69 3.28 6.46
N ASP A 197 15.26 2.83 7.56
CA ASP A 197 15.73 3.67 8.67
C ASP A 197 16.95 4.53 8.30
N LYS A 198 17.62 4.21 7.18
CA LYS A 198 18.87 4.85 6.75
C LYS A 198 18.77 5.58 5.41
N PHE A 199 17.85 5.19 4.55
CA PHE A 199 17.76 5.69 3.18
C PHE A 199 16.34 5.55 2.60
N THR A 200 16.12 6.22 1.48
CA THR A 200 15.02 5.90 0.56
C THR A 200 15.65 5.53 -0.78
N GLN A 201 15.39 4.32 -1.27
CA GLN A 201 16.10 3.76 -2.42
C GLN A 201 15.13 3.19 -3.45
N TYR A 202 15.33 3.59 -4.70
CA TYR A 202 14.68 2.97 -5.85
C TYR A 202 15.30 1.59 -6.13
N PHE A 203 14.46 0.61 -6.42
CA PHE A 203 14.88 -0.72 -6.87
C PHE A 203 14.40 -0.96 -8.28
N SER A 204 15.33 -1.20 -9.21
CA SER A 204 15.01 -1.56 -10.60
C SER A 204 14.42 -2.97 -10.71
N ASN A 205 14.73 -3.84 -9.74
CA ASN A 205 14.21 -5.18 -9.66
C ASN A 205 13.17 -5.27 -8.53
N VAL A 206 11.92 -5.55 -8.90
CA VAL A 206 10.84 -5.90 -7.98
C VAL A 206 10.44 -7.35 -8.27
N GLU A 207 10.52 -8.21 -7.25
CA GLU A 207 10.16 -9.62 -7.40
C GLU A 207 8.66 -9.79 -7.71
N LYS A 208 8.29 -10.89 -8.36
CA LYS A 208 6.87 -11.27 -8.50
C LYS A 208 6.27 -11.50 -7.11
N PHE A 209 5.09 -10.93 -6.84
CA PHE A 209 4.43 -11.08 -5.55
C PHE A 209 2.91 -11.23 -5.66
N THR A 210 2.31 -11.66 -4.56
CA THR A 210 0.87 -11.94 -4.43
C THR A 210 0.22 -10.99 -3.43
N LEU A 211 -0.90 -10.38 -3.82
CA LEU A 211 -1.88 -9.78 -2.90
C LEU A 211 -2.98 -10.82 -2.66
N ALA A 212 -2.82 -11.61 -1.61
CA ALA A 212 -3.69 -12.75 -1.33
C ALA A 212 -4.98 -12.32 -0.64
N SER A 213 -6.12 -12.93 -0.96
CA SER A 213 -7.39 -12.70 -0.25
C SER A 213 -7.77 -11.22 -0.11
N THR A 214 -7.49 -10.43 -1.15
CA THR A 214 -7.64 -8.97 -1.14
C THR A 214 -8.68 -8.58 -2.18
N VAL A 215 -9.87 -8.19 -1.70
CA VAL A 215 -10.98 -7.73 -2.58
C VAL A 215 -10.64 -6.40 -3.26
N ALA A 216 -9.95 -5.51 -2.55
CA ALA A 216 -9.59 -4.20 -3.05
C ALA A 216 -8.19 -3.81 -2.57
N PHE A 217 -7.42 -3.21 -3.47
CA PHE A 217 -6.19 -2.51 -3.15
C PHE A 217 -6.07 -1.32 -4.10
N TYR A 218 -5.29 -0.31 -3.73
CA TYR A 218 -5.09 0.84 -4.59
C TYR A 218 -3.63 1.27 -4.66
N LEU A 219 -3.31 1.94 -5.75
CA LEU A 219 -1.99 2.41 -6.12
C LEU A 219 -2.05 3.94 -6.25
N ARG A 220 -1.20 4.63 -5.48
CA ARG A 220 -0.89 6.05 -5.68
C ARG A 220 0.46 6.20 -6.34
N THR A 221 0.54 7.05 -7.35
CA THR A 221 1.76 7.25 -8.13
C THR A 221 2.01 8.72 -8.46
N SER A 222 3.28 9.08 -8.60
CA SER A 222 3.72 10.38 -9.10
C SER A 222 4.76 10.20 -10.21
N ASN A 223 4.83 11.17 -11.13
CA ASN A 223 5.76 11.17 -12.28
C ASN A 223 5.67 9.91 -13.16
N GLY A 224 4.45 9.52 -13.57
CA GLY A 224 4.22 8.44 -14.53
C GLY A 224 4.07 7.04 -13.94
N GLY A 225 4.55 6.78 -12.72
CA GLY A 225 4.34 5.52 -12.01
C GLY A 225 4.89 4.27 -12.74
N PRO A 226 4.50 3.06 -12.31
CA PRO A 226 5.02 1.81 -12.82
C PRO A 226 4.13 1.23 -13.93
N SER A 227 4.75 0.45 -14.81
CA SER A 227 4.09 -0.57 -15.63
C SER A 227 4.28 -1.94 -15.00
N PHE A 228 3.24 -2.77 -14.97
CA PHE A 228 3.32 -4.15 -14.47
C PHE A 228 2.20 -5.02 -15.05
N ARG A 229 2.40 -6.33 -15.02
CA ARG A 229 1.37 -7.32 -15.35
C ARG A 229 0.59 -7.71 -14.11
N VAL A 230 -0.74 -7.72 -14.22
CA VAL A 230 -1.68 -8.15 -13.19
C VAL A 230 -2.46 -9.36 -13.68
N GLU A 231 -2.64 -10.35 -12.82
CA GLU A 231 -3.48 -11.51 -13.12
C GLU A 231 -4.17 -12.05 -11.86
N PRO A 232 -5.37 -12.63 -11.96
CA PRO A 232 -5.95 -13.42 -10.90
C PRO A 232 -5.07 -14.65 -10.65
N GLY A 233 -4.66 -14.87 -9.41
CA GLY A 233 -3.81 -16.01 -9.06
C GLY A 233 -3.07 -15.82 -7.75
N SER A 234 -2.30 -16.85 -7.40
CA SER A 234 -1.32 -16.79 -6.31
C SER A 234 0.02 -17.33 -6.79
N TRP A 235 1.08 -16.68 -6.35
CA TRP A 235 2.46 -17.12 -6.50
C TRP A 235 3.00 -17.47 -5.12
N ASN A 236 3.53 -18.68 -4.99
CA ASN A 236 4.20 -19.10 -3.77
C ASN A 236 5.65 -18.59 -3.78
N ILE A 237 5.96 -17.69 -2.87
CA ILE A 237 7.32 -17.15 -2.69
C ILE A 237 8.21 -18.07 -1.84
N GLY A 238 7.64 -19.02 -1.10
CA GLY A 238 8.41 -19.94 -0.26
C GLY A 238 9.37 -20.78 -1.10
N GLU A 239 10.60 -20.92 -0.61
CA GLU A 239 11.73 -21.62 -1.25
C GLU A 239 12.16 -21.02 -2.61
N SER A 240 11.65 -19.84 -2.96
CA SER A 240 12.14 -19.10 -4.13
C SER A 240 13.50 -18.46 -3.85
N THR A 241 14.23 -18.11 -4.91
CA THR A 241 15.45 -17.31 -4.83
C THR A 241 15.21 -15.95 -5.47
N THR A 242 15.68 -14.87 -4.84
CA THR A 242 15.63 -13.53 -5.43
C THR A 242 16.35 -13.48 -6.77
N SER A 243 15.85 -12.69 -7.71
CA SER A 243 16.33 -12.68 -9.10
C SER A 243 17.57 -11.80 -9.30
N ALA A 244 17.77 -10.81 -8.43
CA ALA A 244 18.87 -9.84 -8.49
C ALA A 244 19.60 -9.65 -7.16
N TYR A 245 20.84 -9.15 -7.23
CA TYR A 245 21.68 -8.81 -6.06
C TYR A 245 21.18 -7.57 -5.31
N SER A 246 20.44 -6.70 -6.00
CA SER A 246 19.69 -5.60 -5.39
C SER A 246 18.23 -5.73 -5.83
N THR A 247 17.34 -5.97 -4.89
CA THR A 247 15.93 -6.29 -5.16
C THR A 247 15.03 -5.87 -4.01
N THR A 248 13.75 -5.66 -4.30
CA THR A 248 12.68 -5.62 -3.30
C THR A 248 11.59 -6.62 -3.67
N GLY A 249 10.95 -7.19 -2.66
CA GLY A 249 9.80 -8.06 -2.86
C GLY A 249 8.79 -7.88 -1.75
N PHE A 250 7.72 -8.65 -1.85
CA PHE A 250 6.57 -8.52 -0.98
C PHE A 250 6.03 -9.88 -0.58
N PHE A 251 5.67 -10.00 0.68
CA PHE A 251 4.96 -11.14 1.23
C PHE A 251 3.71 -10.65 1.97
N MET A 252 2.60 -11.31 1.68
CA MET A 252 1.37 -11.20 2.45
C MET A 252 0.95 -12.59 2.87
N ARG A 253 0.56 -12.76 4.14
CA ARG A 253 -0.02 -14.02 4.58
C ARG A 253 -1.43 -14.18 3.99
N PRO A 254 -1.71 -15.28 3.29
CA PRO A 254 -3.07 -15.56 2.84
C PRO A 254 -3.99 -15.90 4.01
N GLN A 255 -5.28 -15.59 3.88
CA GLN A 255 -6.27 -15.97 4.89
C GLN A 255 -6.31 -17.49 5.04
N GLY A 256 -6.31 -17.99 6.28
CA GLY A 256 -6.36 -19.42 6.59
C GLY A 256 -5.02 -20.17 6.60
N LYS A 257 -3.87 -19.49 6.41
CA LYS A 257 -2.57 -20.12 6.68
C LYS A 257 -2.39 -20.33 8.19
N MET A 258 -2.08 -21.56 8.60
CA MET A 258 -1.80 -21.89 10.00
C MET A 258 -0.57 -21.14 10.52
N ASP A 259 -0.66 -20.72 11.78
CA ASP A 259 0.46 -20.11 12.50
C ASP A 259 1.68 -21.03 12.57
N GLY A 260 2.86 -20.44 12.74
CA GLY A 260 4.13 -21.19 12.81
C GLY A 260 4.66 -21.66 11.45
N THR A 261 3.93 -21.49 10.35
CA THR A 261 4.47 -21.73 9.01
C THR A 261 5.55 -20.71 8.68
N VAL A 262 6.80 -21.15 8.57
CA VAL A 262 7.92 -20.30 8.14
C VAL A 262 7.95 -20.24 6.61
N THR A 263 7.94 -19.02 6.07
CA THR A 263 8.20 -18.78 4.65
C THR A 263 9.65 -18.40 4.49
N THR A 264 10.44 -19.25 3.82
CA THR A 264 11.85 -18.97 3.50
C THR A 264 11.96 -18.42 2.08
N VAL A 265 12.78 -17.39 1.90
CA VAL A 265 13.19 -16.87 0.59
C VAL A 265 14.71 -16.85 0.58
N HIS A 266 15.31 -17.52 -0.40
CA HIS A 266 16.75 -17.51 -0.60
C HIS A 266 17.17 -16.19 -1.25
N ILE A 267 18.24 -15.61 -0.75
CA ILE A 267 18.75 -14.33 -1.22
C ILE A 267 19.94 -14.58 -2.15
N LYS A 268 19.80 -14.16 -3.40
CA LYS A 268 20.92 -14.07 -4.34
C LYS A 268 21.90 -13.01 -3.85
N ARG A 269 23.12 -13.44 -3.52
CA ARG A 269 24.18 -12.61 -2.94
C ARG A 269 25.55 -12.98 -3.49
N ASP A 270 26.46 -12.00 -3.55
CA ASP A 270 27.90 -12.22 -3.71
C ASP A 270 28.59 -11.82 -2.41
N THR A 271 29.19 -12.81 -1.72
CA THR A 271 29.82 -12.60 -0.41
C THR A 271 31.06 -11.71 -0.49
N SER A 272 31.61 -11.48 -1.69
CA SER A 272 32.70 -10.54 -1.96
C SER A 272 32.27 -9.07 -1.85
N TYR A 273 30.97 -8.79 -1.80
CA TYR A 273 30.41 -7.44 -1.71
C TYR A 273 29.78 -7.20 -0.33
N SER A 274 29.81 -5.94 0.11
CA SER A 274 29.02 -5.48 1.25
C SER A 274 27.57 -5.26 0.83
N GLY A 275 26.70 -4.92 1.78
CA GLY A 275 25.33 -4.57 1.47
C GLY A 275 24.47 -4.46 2.71
N THR A 276 23.18 -4.26 2.48
CA THR A 276 22.17 -4.09 3.52
C THR A 276 20.91 -4.84 3.14
N SER A 277 20.26 -5.39 4.15
CA SER A 277 18.99 -6.08 4.03
C SER A 277 18.00 -5.46 5.00
N GLY A 278 16.71 -5.63 4.75
CA GLY A 278 15.71 -5.13 5.69
C GLY A 278 14.30 -5.46 5.27
N ALA A 279 13.37 -4.95 6.05
CA ALA A 279 11.96 -5.10 5.79
C ALA A 279 11.12 -4.01 6.45
N ASN A 280 9.97 -3.75 5.85
CA ASN A 280 8.89 -2.96 6.41
C ASN A 280 7.71 -3.90 6.66
N MET A 281 7.24 -3.95 7.90
CA MET A 281 6.14 -4.80 8.31
C MET A 281 5.00 -3.97 8.91
N LEU A 282 3.78 -4.23 8.46
CA LEU A 282 2.56 -3.65 9.03
C LEU A 282 1.43 -4.68 9.01
N GLY A 283 0.42 -4.49 9.85
CA GLY A 283 -0.71 -5.40 9.93
C GLY A 283 -1.49 -5.28 11.24
N SER A 284 -2.32 -6.28 11.48
CA SER A 284 -3.03 -6.47 12.74
C SER A 284 -3.26 -7.97 12.96
N LEU A 285 -2.80 -8.47 14.09
CA LEU A 285 -3.00 -9.85 14.52
C LEU A 285 -3.81 -9.88 15.82
N GLU A 286 -4.70 -10.85 15.95
CA GLU A 286 -5.41 -11.09 17.21
C GLU A 286 -4.43 -11.45 18.35
N ASN A 287 -4.88 -11.30 19.60
CA ASN A 287 -4.13 -11.71 20.80
C ASN A 287 -2.71 -11.13 20.92
N ARG A 288 -2.42 -10.02 20.23
CA ARG A 288 -1.07 -9.43 20.14
C ARG A 288 -0.04 -10.41 19.59
N GLY A 289 -0.45 -11.26 18.65
CA GLY A 289 0.44 -12.09 17.86
C GLY A 289 1.58 -11.27 17.24
N LYS A 290 2.72 -11.91 17.04
CA LYS A 290 3.93 -11.24 16.52
C LYS A 290 4.28 -11.77 15.15
N VAL A 291 4.81 -10.90 14.32
CA VAL A 291 5.46 -11.28 13.06
C VAL A 291 6.95 -11.24 13.29
N SER A 292 7.62 -12.32 12.90
CA SER A 292 9.07 -12.41 12.90
C SER A 292 9.57 -12.33 11.47
N VAL A 293 10.45 -11.36 11.21
CA VAL A 293 11.20 -11.24 9.96
C VAL A 293 12.67 -11.40 10.30
N SER A 294 13.33 -12.39 9.72
CA SER A 294 14.74 -12.65 10.00
C SER A 294 15.58 -12.86 8.77
N TYR A 295 16.81 -12.37 8.83
CA TYR A 295 17.85 -12.64 7.86
C TYR A 295 18.91 -13.52 8.51
N ASN A 296 19.05 -14.74 8.00
CA ASN A 296 20.02 -15.71 8.50
C ASN A 296 21.24 -15.76 7.56
N ASP A 297 22.44 -15.87 8.13
CA ASP A 297 23.70 -16.15 7.43
C ASP A 297 24.47 -17.21 8.23
N GLY A 298 24.38 -18.47 7.79
CA GLY A 298 24.88 -19.61 8.55
C GLY A 298 24.26 -19.70 9.96
N ALA A 299 25.11 -19.64 10.99
CA ALA A 299 24.69 -19.68 12.39
C ALA A 299 24.23 -18.31 12.94
N SER A 300 24.46 -17.22 12.21
CA SER A 300 24.04 -15.88 12.62
C SER A 300 22.64 -15.56 12.11
N ALA A 301 21.84 -14.89 12.93
CA ALA A 301 20.53 -14.40 12.57
C ALA A 301 20.35 -12.96 13.07
N TYR A 302 19.70 -12.15 12.24
CA TYR A 302 19.21 -10.83 12.62
C TYR A 302 17.69 -10.85 12.51
N ASP A 303 17.01 -10.59 13.62
CA ASP A 303 15.57 -10.74 13.73
C ASP A 303 14.90 -9.40 14.09
N ASP A 304 13.82 -9.09 13.42
CA ASP A 304 12.77 -8.20 13.94
C ASP A 304 11.56 -9.05 14.34
N ASN A 305 11.10 -8.90 15.58
CA ASN A 305 9.99 -9.67 16.13
C ASN A 305 9.02 -8.75 16.88
N THR A 306 8.06 -8.24 16.13
CA THR A 306 7.21 -7.13 16.57
C THR A 306 5.72 -7.46 16.43
N VAL A 307 4.91 -6.83 17.27
CA VAL A 307 3.45 -6.85 17.11
C VAL A 307 3.13 -5.93 15.93
N PRO A 308 2.43 -6.41 14.88
CA PRO A 308 2.07 -5.58 13.73
C PRO A 308 1.23 -4.38 14.14
N ASN A 309 1.51 -3.24 13.52
CA ASN A 309 0.73 -2.00 13.66
C ASN A 309 0.18 -1.57 12.29
N PRO A 310 -0.81 -0.66 12.24
CA PRO A 310 -1.34 -0.11 10.98
C PRO A 310 -0.31 0.69 10.14
N PHE A 311 0.89 0.91 10.68
CA PHE A 311 2.02 1.57 10.04
C PHE A 311 3.29 0.77 10.32
N PHE A 312 4.29 0.88 9.45
CA PHE A 312 5.59 0.26 9.65
C PHE A 312 6.60 1.22 10.29
N SER A 313 7.44 0.66 11.16
CA SER A 313 8.72 1.24 11.54
C SER A 313 9.80 0.63 10.65
N PRO A 314 10.54 1.41 9.88
CA PRO A 314 11.56 0.86 9.00
C PRO A 314 12.64 0.11 9.76
N TRP A 315 13.08 -1.03 9.22
CA TRP A 315 14.14 -1.84 9.82
C TRP A 315 15.15 -2.29 8.76
N SER A 316 16.44 -2.10 9.05
CA SER A 316 17.54 -2.59 8.22
C SER A 316 18.70 -3.14 9.04
N ILE A 317 19.49 -4.00 8.40
CA ILE A 317 20.69 -4.62 8.95
C ILE A 317 21.87 -4.40 7.99
N PRO A 318 23.10 -4.22 8.50
CA PRO A 318 24.26 -3.85 7.68
C PRO A 318 24.91 -5.04 6.95
N VAL A 319 24.13 -6.07 6.64
CA VAL A 319 24.60 -7.30 5.97
C VAL A 319 23.56 -7.78 4.97
N ILE A 320 24.00 -8.59 3.99
CA ILE A 320 23.10 -9.36 3.13
C ILE A 320 22.98 -10.77 3.69
N GLY A 321 21.81 -11.08 4.26
CA GLY A 321 21.51 -12.44 4.71
C GLY A 321 21.43 -13.42 3.55
N GLU A 322 21.64 -14.71 3.83
CA GLU A 322 21.45 -15.80 2.87
C GLU A 322 19.98 -16.17 2.72
N ASN A 323 19.25 -16.19 3.83
CA ASN A 323 17.86 -16.60 3.86
C ASN A 323 17.04 -15.55 4.60
N LEU A 324 16.02 -15.03 3.93
CA LEU A 324 14.94 -14.29 4.57
C LEU A 324 13.90 -15.30 5.08
N LYS A 325 13.54 -15.22 6.36
CA LYS A 325 12.47 -16.03 6.95
C LYS A 325 11.39 -15.12 7.49
N ILE A 326 10.14 -15.45 7.16
CA ILE A 326 8.96 -14.73 7.62
C ILE A 326 8.01 -15.73 8.29
N SER A 327 7.62 -15.44 9.53
CA SER A 327 6.67 -16.26 10.28
C SER A 327 5.83 -15.41 11.22
N ALA A 328 4.79 -16.01 11.79
CA ALA A 328 3.97 -15.38 12.83
C ALA A 328 3.63 -16.38 13.94
N THR A 329 3.49 -15.87 15.16
CA THR A 329 3.04 -16.63 16.34
C THR A 329 1.69 -16.11 16.81
N SER A 330 0.76 -17.01 17.17
CA SER A 330 -0.54 -16.66 17.77
C SER A 330 -1.33 -15.63 16.94
N GLY A 331 -1.35 -15.80 15.62
CA GLY A 331 -2.03 -14.98 14.64
C GLY A 331 -3.10 -15.71 13.83
N GLU A 332 -3.76 -16.76 14.36
CA GLU A 332 -4.77 -17.56 13.63
C GLU A 332 -5.80 -16.70 12.86
N SER A 333 -6.09 -15.49 13.38
CA SER A 333 -6.87 -14.46 12.70
C SER A 333 -6.09 -13.13 12.64
N GLY A 334 -6.29 -12.40 11.53
CA GLY A 334 -5.61 -11.16 11.21
C GLY A 334 -4.82 -11.17 9.90
N TYR A 335 -4.19 -10.04 9.57
CA TYR A 335 -3.41 -9.83 8.36
C TYR A 335 -2.08 -9.18 8.67
N TYR A 336 -1.07 -9.45 7.86
CA TYR A 336 0.18 -8.71 7.88
C TYR A 336 0.83 -8.73 6.50
N TYR A 337 1.63 -7.71 6.27
CA TYR A 337 2.34 -7.45 5.03
C TYR A 337 3.80 -7.20 5.36
N VAL A 338 4.70 -7.77 4.57
CA VAL A 338 6.14 -7.60 4.69
C VAL A 338 6.68 -7.22 3.31
N GLN A 339 7.10 -5.97 3.16
CA GLN A 339 7.96 -5.58 2.05
C GLN A 339 9.41 -5.78 2.47
N TYR A 340 10.14 -6.66 1.81
CA TYR A 340 11.56 -6.89 2.07
C TYR A 340 12.43 -6.25 0.99
N PHE A 341 13.69 -5.99 1.32
CA PHE A 341 14.68 -5.51 0.37
C PHE A 341 16.08 -6.02 0.68
N VAL A 342 16.88 -6.12 -0.37
CA VAL A 342 18.31 -6.43 -0.33
C VAL A 342 19.01 -5.47 -1.28
N LEU A 343 20.05 -4.80 -0.82
CA LEU A 343 20.84 -3.84 -1.59
C LEU A 343 22.31 -4.20 -1.49
N GLN A 344 22.92 -4.58 -2.61
CA GLN A 344 24.35 -4.85 -2.69
C GLN A 344 25.14 -3.54 -2.79
N GLY A 345 26.14 -3.42 -1.94
CA GLY A 345 27.10 -2.32 -1.89
C GLY A 345 28.36 -2.60 -2.69
N GLY A 346 29.45 -1.94 -2.31
CA GLY A 346 30.76 -2.08 -2.96
C GLY A 346 31.49 -3.38 -2.60
N LYS A 347 32.54 -3.69 -3.37
CA LYS A 347 33.42 -4.85 -3.13
C LYS A 347 34.14 -4.70 -1.78
N LYS A 348 34.09 -5.71 -0.93
CA LYS A 348 34.80 -5.75 0.36
C LYS A 348 36.31 -5.70 0.12
N GLY A 349 37.00 -4.90 0.93
CA GLY A 349 38.47 -4.79 0.87
C GLY A 349 39.02 -3.99 -0.31
N SER A 350 38.17 -3.38 -1.15
CA SER A 350 38.65 -2.41 -2.15
C SER A 350 39.02 -1.10 -1.44
N PRO A 351 40.23 -0.53 -1.67
CA PRO A 351 40.55 0.80 -1.18
C PRO A 351 39.57 1.79 -1.83
N THR A 352 38.87 2.58 -1.02
CA THR A 352 37.99 3.65 -1.50
C THR A 352 38.82 4.72 -2.21
N SER A 353 38.76 4.78 -3.53
CA SER A 353 39.17 5.95 -4.29
C SER A 353 38.03 6.98 -4.31
N GLY A 354 37.90 7.76 -3.23
CA GLY A 354 37.01 8.92 -3.16
C GLY A 354 35.51 8.65 -3.32
N PRO A 355 34.63 9.63 -3.06
CA PRO A 355 33.19 9.44 -3.18
C PRO A 355 32.81 9.40 -4.67
N GLY A 356 32.70 8.19 -5.23
CA GLY A 356 31.88 7.96 -6.42
C GLY A 356 30.44 8.33 -6.06
N GLN A 357 29.83 9.20 -6.86
CA GLN A 357 28.46 9.70 -6.68
C GLN A 357 27.50 8.58 -6.29
N ILE A 358 27.03 8.63 -5.05
CA ILE A 358 25.64 8.27 -4.77
C ILE A 358 24.84 9.38 -5.45
N GLU A 359 24.13 9.10 -6.53
CA GLU A 359 23.13 10.03 -7.08
C GLU A 359 21.97 10.11 -6.09
N THR A 360 22.16 10.91 -5.04
CA THR A 360 21.08 11.42 -4.21
C THR A 360 20.56 12.66 -4.94
N THR A 361 19.43 12.56 -5.63
CA THR A 361 18.73 13.75 -6.15
C THR A 361 18.09 14.51 -4.99
N THR A 362 18.89 15.28 -4.26
CA THR A 362 18.39 16.27 -3.30
C THR A 362 18.05 17.54 -4.08
N LYS A 363 16.79 17.73 -4.45
CA LYS A 363 16.33 18.98 -5.07
C LYS A 363 16.27 20.06 -4.00
N ALA A 364 17.32 20.88 -3.89
CA ALA A 364 17.26 22.15 -3.18
C ALA A 364 16.38 23.13 -3.99
N SER A 365 15.40 23.73 -3.31
CA SER A 365 14.56 24.79 -3.87
C SER A 365 15.42 26.04 -4.08
N GLY A 366 15.75 26.34 -5.34
CA GLY A 366 16.39 27.60 -5.72
C GLY A 366 15.37 28.74 -5.72
N ALA A 367 15.61 29.75 -4.88
CA ALA A 367 14.95 31.05 -5.00
C ALA A 367 15.37 31.74 -6.32
N PRO A 368 14.47 32.45 -7.02
CA PRO A 368 14.78 33.05 -8.31
C PRO A 368 15.65 34.30 -8.14
N THR A 369 16.76 34.36 -8.87
CA THR A 369 17.61 35.55 -9.01
C THR A 369 17.11 36.39 -10.18
N VAL A 370 16.86 37.67 -9.93
CA VAL A 370 16.56 38.71 -10.93
C VAL A 370 17.88 39.40 -11.33
N PRO A 371 18.15 39.67 -12.62
CA PRO A 371 19.37 40.35 -13.04
C PRO A 371 19.18 41.87 -13.17
N ASN A 372 20.16 42.68 -12.77
CA ASN A 372 20.40 44.00 -13.36
C ASN A 372 21.88 44.45 -13.22
N PRO A 373 22.42 45.28 -14.13
CA PRO A 373 23.85 45.43 -14.42
C PRO A 373 24.51 46.73 -13.90
N GLY A 374 25.85 46.75 -13.88
CA GLY A 374 26.66 47.95 -14.16
C GLY A 374 27.61 48.51 -13.07
N ALA A 375 28.91 48.12 -13.16
CA ALA A 375 30.19 48.88 -12.99
C ALA A 375 30.49 49.76 -11.73
N PRO A 376 31.77 50.19 -11.46
CA PRO A 376 33.10 49.68 -11.80
C PRO A 376 34.09 49.53 -10.58
N THR A 377 35.30 49.03 -10.89
CA THR A 377 36.51 48.65 -10.12
C THR A 377 37.20 49.67 -9.18
N VAL A 378 37.83 49.17 -8.10
CA VAL A 378 39.17 49.58 -7.56
C VAL A 378 39.86 48.39 -6.81
N PRO A 379 41.18 48.12 -6.97
CA PRO A 379 41.91 47.04 -6.28
C PRO A 379 42.93 47.54 -5.22
N ASN A 380 43.16 46.78 -4.12
CA ASN A 380 44.47 46.67 -3.42
C ASN A 380 44.48 45.61 -2.26
N PRO A 381 45.61 45.25 -1.59
CA PRO A 381 46.14 43.87 -1.58
C PRO A 381 46.52 43.30 -0.18
N GLY A 382 46.96 42.03 -0.14
CA GLY A 382 47.87 41.44 0.87
C GLY A 382 47.30 41.15 2.28
N ALA A 383 47.05 39.88 2.65
CA ALA A 383 47.96 38.93 3.33
C ALA A 383 47.43 38.63 4.76
N PRO A 384 47.87 37.59 5.52
CA PRO A 384 48.43 36.28 5.18
C PRO A 384 47.64 35.09 5.79
N THR A 385 48.02 33.88 5.37
CA THR A 385 47.61 32.54 5.86
C THR A 385 47.95 32.25 7.33
N VAL A 386 47.01 31.63 8.05
CA VAL A 386 47.24 30.91 9.32
C VAL A 386 46.69 29.47 9.17
N PRO A 387 47.48 28.42 9.44
CA PRO A 387 47.01 27.04 9.44
C PRO A 387 46.45 26.68 10.84
N ASN A 388 45.22 26.18 10.91
CA ASN A 388 44.65 25.64 12.16
C ASN A 388 44.72 24.10 12.18
N PRO A 389 45.14 23.45 13.28
CA PRO A 389 45.46 22.03 13.34
C PRO A 389 44.22 21.14 13.43
N GLY A 390 44.41 19.89 13.00
CA GLY A 390 43.40 18.84 12.99
C GLY A 390 42.80 18.53 14.36
N ALA A 391 41.51 18.18 14.35
CA ALA A 391 40.80 17.64 15.50
C ALA A 391 41.02 16.11 15.60
N PRO A 392 41.26 15.56 16.79
CA PRO A 392 41.54 14.14 17.00
C PRO A 392 40.31 13.26 16.84
N THR A 393 40.53 12.10 16.21
CA THR A 393 39.57 11.00 16.05
C THR A 393 39.45 10.23 17.36
N VAL A 394 38.23 10.14 17.92
CA VAL A 394 37.93 9.28 19.08
C VAL A 394 37.33 7.97 18.58
N PRO A 395 37.88 6.78 18.91
CA PRO A 395 37.29 5.50 18.53
C PRO A 395 36.03 5.21 19.36
N GLY A 396 34.89 5.12 18.69
CA GLY A 396 33.63 4.68 19.29
C GLY A 396 33.67 3.19 19.62
N ARG A 397 33.71 2.90 20.92
CA ARG A 397 33.59 1.58 21.55
C ARG A 397 32.25 0.92 21.18
N VAL A 398 32.32 -0.32 20.71
CA VAL A 398 31.16 -1.21 20.55
C VAL A 398 30.74 -1.69 21.94
N GLU A 399 29.52 -1.36 22.37
CA GLU A 399 28.88 -1.99 23.52
C GLU A 399 27.81 -2.96 23.04
N THR A 400 28.10 -4.25 23.19
CA THR A 400 27.11 -5.33 23.25
C THR A 400 26.43 -5.30 24.61
N THR A 401 25.11 -5.16 24.66
CA THR A 401 24.35 -5.37 25.91
C THR A 401 23.37 -6.54 25.77
N THR A 402 23.61 -7.54 26.60
CA THR A 402 22.74 -8.66 26.92
C THR A 402 21.55 -8.17 27.75
N LYS A 403 20.35 -8.69 27.46
CA LYS A 403 19.10 -8.41 28.20
C LYS A 403 19.24 -8.69 29.71
N SER A 404 18.74 -7.79 30.55
CA SER A 404 18.08 -8.16 31.81
C SER A 404 16.71 -7.51 31.87
N SER A 405 15.73 -8.30 32.31
CA SER A 405 14.36 -7.90 32.57
C SER A 405 14.30 -6.96 33.76
N ASP A 406 13.55 -5.87 33.67
CA ASP A 406 12.83 -5.36 34.83
C ASP A 406 11.54 -4.65 34.42
N SER A 407 10.48 -4.99 35.14
CA SER A 407 9.11 -4.61 34.87
C SER A 407 8.79 -3.30 35.56
N ILE A 408 8.55 -2.24 34.81
CA ILE A 408 7.96 -1.00 35.34
C ILE A 408 6.47 -0.99 34.98
N LYS A 409 5.61 -1.18 36.00
CA LYS A 409 4.16 -1.00 35.91
C LYS A 409 3.85 0.49 35.92
N ILE A 410 3.38 1.03 34.80
CA ILE A 410 2.73 2.34 34.74
C ILE A 410 1.23 2.10 34.55
N LEU A 411 0.44 2.43 35.56
CA LEU A 411 -1.02 2.49 35.49
C LEU A 411 -1.45 3.69 34.64
N PHE A 412 -2.27 3.45 33.62
CA PHE A 412 -3.12 4.49 33.00
C PHE A 412 -4.59 4.12 33.24
N PRO A 413 -5.46 5.10 33.55
CA PRO A 413 -6.86 4.84 33.89
C PRO A 413 -7.66 4.40 32.65
N ILE A 414 -8.43 3.32 32.82
CA ILE A 414 -9.38 2.78 31.84
C ILE A 414 -10.66 3.61 31.90
N LEU A 415 -11.02 4.24 30.77
CA LEU A 415 -12.37 4.76 30.54
C LEU A 415 -13.26 3.59 30.08
N ILE A 416 -14.22 3.20 30.91
CA ILE A 416 -15.23 2.18 30.58
C ILE A 416 -16.38 2.87 29.86
N PHE A 417 -16.60 2.53 28.59
CA PHE A 417 -17.86 2.82 27.90
C PHE A 417 -18.86 1.70 28.21
N ILE A 418 -19.88 2.02 29.00
CA ILE A 418 -21.05 1.16 29.20
C ILE A 418 -22.01 1.40 28.03
N SER A 419 -22.15 0.42 27.15
CA SER A 419 -23.20 0.39 26.13
C SER A 419 -24.46 -0.23 26.72
N PHE A 420 -25.51 0.58 26.88
CA PHE A 420 -26.86 0.12 27.18
C PHE A 420 -27.51 -0.43 25.90
N THR A 421 -27.89 -1.71 25.92
CA THR A 421 -28.86 -2.28 24.97
C THR A 421 -30.27 -2.01 25.50
N TRP A 422 -31.13 -1.41 24.67
CA TRP A 422 -32.57 -1.42 24.89
C TRP A 422 -33.24 -2.22 23.77
N SER A 423 -33.95 -3.28 24.18
CA SER A 423 -34.92 -3.98 23.36
C SER A 423 -36.25 -3.23 23.42
N VAL A 424 -36.82 -2.91 22.26
CA VAL A 424 -38.25 -3.13 21.93
C VAL A 424 -38.32 -3.52 20.47
#